data_AF-A0A2N5VZJ9-F1
#
_entry.id   AF-A0A2N5VZJ9-F1
#
_cell.length_a   1.000
_cell.length_b   1.000
_cell.length_c   1.000
_cell.angle_alpha   90.00
_cell.angle_beta   90.00
_cell.angle_gamma   90.00
#
_symmetry.space_group_name_H-M   'P 1'
#
loop_
_entity.id
_entity.type
_entity.pdbx_description
1 polymer ?
#
loop_
_entity_poly.entity_id
_entity_poly.type
_entity_poly.pdbx_seq_one_letter_code
_entity_poly.pdbx_strand_id
1 'polypeptide(L)'
;MAPRASLPPALSPEQSILSSEIQQITREEFNSNVSKAKSTMKALAALKLPKWLKDKIAEFSQEIEASKRVFEATGEIPKEEALKIHNPKKHARSPLTTTQKPPRKPKKPKQSHPPIAVNLLETDSSHSPEPDEEQTIVSP
;
A
#
# COMPACT_ATOMS: atom_id res chain seq x y z
N MET A 1 -48.76 20.84 -4.84
CA MET A 1 -47.68 21.69 -4.29
C MET A 1 -46.42 20.85 -4.17
N ALA A 2 -45.36 21.18 -4.89
CA ALA A 2 -44.08 20.48 -4.77
C ALA A 2 -43.39 20.90 -3.45
N PRO A 3 -42.77 19.99 -2.70
CA PRO A 3 -42.04 20.37 -1.49
C PRO A 3 -40.84 21.23 -1.89
N ARG A 4 -40.73 22.42 -1.28
CA ARG A 4 -39.53 23.27 -1.37
C ARG A 4 -38.36 22.45 -0.83
N ALA A 5 -37.38 22.15 -1.68
CA ALA A 5 -36.11 21.62 -1.23
C ALA A 5 -35.49 22.64 -0.24
N SER A 6 -35.36 22.25 1.03
CA SER A 6 -34.70 23.07 2.04
C SER A 6 -33.21 23.13 1.71
N LEU A 7 -32.63 24.33 1.75
CA LEU A 7 -31.18 24.48 1.64
C LEU A 7 -30.50 23.74 2.80
N PRO A 8 -29.36 23.08 2.56
CA PRO A 8 -28.60 22.47 3.65
C PRO A 8 -28.20 23.55 4.66
N PRO A 9 -28.15 23.22 5.96
CA PRO A 9 -27.70 24.15 6.99
C PRO A 9 -26.34 24.74 6.63
N ALA A 10 -26.19 26.05 6.77
CA ALA A 10 -24.89 26.70 6.64
C ALA A 10 -23.95 26.12 7.71
N LEU A 11 -22.79 25.65 7.29
CA LEU A 11 -21.78 25.15 8.23
C LEU A 11 -21.23 26.34 9.03
N SER A 12 -21.14 26.19 10.34
CA SER A 12 -20.44 27.17 11.18
C SER A 12 -18.95 27.18 10.80
N PRO A 13 -18.26 28.34 10.80
CA PRO A 13 -16.83 28.41 10.53
C PRO A 13 -15.98 27.50 11.44
N GLU A 14 -16.45 27.27 12.67
CA GLU A 14 -15.83 26.40 13.68
C GLU A 14 -16.16 24.92 13.48
N GLN A 15 -17.11 24.58 12.61
CA GLN A 15 -17.57 23.21 12.42
C GLN A 15 -16.73 22.53 11.34
N SER A 16 -15.92 21.55 11.76
CA SER A 16 -15.15 20.72 10.83
C SER A 16 -16.07 20.04 9.83
N ILE A 17 -15.74 20.16 8.54
CA ILE A 17 -16.40 19.43 7.45
C ILE A 17 -16.04 17.95 7.50
N LEU A 18 -14.82 17.66 7.96
CA LEU A 18 -14.30 16.31 8.05
C LEU A 18 -14.63 15.71 9.40
N SER A 19 -15.01 14.44 9.39
CA SER A 19 -15.18 13.63 10.61
C SER A 19 -13.86 13.36 11.33
N SER A 20 -12.72 13.75 10.76
CA SER A 20 -11.39 13.50 11.27
C SER A 20 -10.46 14.64 10.91
N GLU A 21 -9.44 14.85 11.73
CA GLU A 21 -8.43 15.88 11.50
C GLU A 21 -7.42 15.44 10.42
N ILE A 22 -7.03 16.38 9.57
CA ILE A 22 -5.93 16.16 8.63
C ILE A 22 -4.63 16.20 9.42
N GLN A 23 -3.92 15.09 9.46
CA GLN A 23 -2.60 15.03 10.06
C GLN A 23 -1.56 15.63 9.12
N GLN A 24 -0.74 16.54 9.66
CA GLN A 24 0.43 17.07 8.97
C GLN A 24 1.64 16.26 9.39
N ILE A 25 2.46 15.87 8.42
CA ILE A 25 3.74 15.21 8.70
C ILE A 25 4.69 16.26 9.25
N THR A 26 5.25 16.01 10.43
CA THR A 26 6.26 16.88 11.03
C THR A 26 7.59 16.79 10.26
N ARG A 27 8.47 17.78 10.44
CA ARG A 27 9.81 17.76 9.82
C ARG A 27 10.61 16.53 10.24
N GLU A 28 10.49 16.14 11.50
CA GLU A 28 11.17 15.02 12.11
C GLU A 28 10.69 13.70 11.51
N GLU A 29 9.37 13.53 11.37
CA GLU A 29 8.77 12.37 10.71
C GLU A 29 9.15 12.30 9.23
N PHE A 30 9.13 13.43 8.52
CA PHE A 30 9.58 13.48 7.13
C PHE A 30 11.04 13.00 7.01
N ASN A 31 11.93 13.54 7.84
CA ASN A 31 13.35 13.16 7.83
C ASN A 31 13.58 11.69 8.23
N SER A 32 12.80 11.18 9.18
CA SER A 32 12.80 9.76 9.54
C SER A 32 12.35 8.88 8.36
N ASN A 33 11.27 9.25 7.69
CA ASN A 33 10.74 8.54 6.52
C ASN A 33 11.75 8.53 5.36
N VAL A 34 12.37 9.67 5.05
CA VAL A 34 13.43 9.76 4.03
C VAL A 34 14.60 8.85 4.38
N SER A 35 15.03 8.83 5.65
CA SER A 35 16.14 7.99 6.10
C SER A 35 15.81 6.51 5.98
N LYS A 36 14.58 6.12 6.35
CA LYS A 36 14.08 4.75 6.20
C LYS A 36 14.01 4.35 4.73
N ALA A 37 13.47 5.20 3.88
CA ALA A 37 13.37 4.95 2.44
C ALA A 37 14.77 4.76 1.81
N LYS A 38 15.75 5.62 2.14
CA LYS A 38 17.15 5.46 1.71
C LYS A 38 17.74 4.12 2.17
N SER A 39 17.50 3.73 3.42
CA SER A 39 17.97 2.44 3.95
C SER A 39 17.35 1.26 3.19
N THR A 40 16.04 1.30 2.93
CA THR A 40 15.34 0.28 2.13
C THR A 40 15.88 0.21 0.70
N MET A 41 16.11 1.34 0.03
CA MET A 41 16.67 1.35 -1.32
C MET A 41 18.07 0.71 -1.36
N LYS A 42 18.91 0.97 -0.36
CA LYS A 42 20.22 0.30 -0.23
C LYS A 42 20.07 -1.21 -0.05
N ALA A 43 19.16 -1.65 0.80
CA ALA A 43 18.89 -3.07 1.01
C ALA A 43 18.39 -3.74 -0.28
N LEU A 44 17.48 -3.10 -1.02
CA LEU A 44 16.98 -3.60 -2.31
C LEU A 44 18.08 -3.67 -3.36
N ALA A 45 18.97 -2.67 -3.42
CA ALA A 45 20.09 -2.65 -4.37
C ALA A 45 21.10 -3.80 -4.12
N ALA A 46 21.23 -4.26 -2.87
CA ALA A 46 22.10 -5.38 -2.50
C ALA A 46 21.55 -6.75 -2.94
N LEU A 47 20.26 -6.84 -3.27
CA LEU A 47 19.64 -8.08 -3.73
C LEU A 47 20.07 -8.42 -5.17
N LYS A 48 20.01 -9.71 -5.50
CA LYS A 48 20.21 -10.22 -6.86
C LYS A 48 18.97 -9.95 -7.72
N LEU A 49 18.81 -8.71 -8.15
CA LEU A 49 17.71 -8.26 -9.01
C LEU A 49 18.16 -8.07 -10.47
N PRO A 50 17.24 -8.19 -11.45
CA PRO A 50 17.48 -7.82 -12.84
C PRO A 50 17.94 -6.37 -12.98
N LYS A 51 18.72 -6.09 -14.04
CA LYS A 51 19.34 -4.76 -14.26
C LYS A 51 18.32 -3.63 -14.32
N TRP A 52 17.23 -3.79 -15.08
CA TRP A 52 16.17 -2.78 -15.20
C TRP A 52 15.57 -2.38 -13.85
N LEU A 53 15.44 -3.33 -12.91
CA LEU A 53 14.89 -3.08 -11.59
C LEU A 53 15.93 -2.37 -10.70
N LYS A 54 17.21 -2.74 -10.81
CA LYS A 54 18.30 -2.02 -10.13
C LYS A 54 18.38 -0.56 -10.60
N ASP A 55 18.19 -0.32 -11.89
CA ASP A 55 18.19 1.02 -12.46
C ASP A 55 17.01 1.84 -11.92
N LYS A 56 15.81 1.23 -11.80
CA LYS A 56 14.66 1.87 -11.16
C LYS A 56 14.88 2.16 -9.67
N ILE A 57 15.51 1.26 -8.93
CA ILE A 57 15.88 1.50 -7.51
C ILE A 57 16.86 2.67 -7.40
N ALA A 58 17.82 2.78 -8.31
CA ALA A 58 18.76 3.90 -8.33
C ALA A 58 18.05 5.24 -8.64
N GLU A 59 17.14 5.25 -9.61
CA GLU A 59 16.29 6.41 -9.94
C GLU A 59 15.49 6.87 -8.72
N PHE A 60 14.80 5.94 -8.04
CA PHE A 60 14.06 6.28 -6.82
C PHE A 60 14.96 6.79 -5.69
N SER A 61 16.16 6.22 -5.53
CA SER A 61 17.11 6.71 -4.54
C SER A 61 17.54 8.16 -4.82
N GLN A 62 17.69 8.54 -6.09
CA GLN A 62 18.02 9.92 -6.47
C GLN A 62 16.85 10.86 -6.22
N GLU A 63 15.63 10.43 -6.53
CA GLU A 63 14.41 11.22 -6.33
C GLU A 63 14.15 11.50 -4.84
N ILE A 64 14.30 10.51 -3.97
CA ILE A 64 14.21 10.68 -2.51
C ILE A 64 15.24 11.73 -2.03
N GLU A 65 16.45 11.71 -2.57
CA GLU A 65 17.49 12.66 -2.20
C GLU A 65 17.26 14.07 -2.76
N ALA A 66 16.67 14.18 -3.95
CA ALA A 66 16.24 15.45 -4.50
C ALA A 66 15.11 16.05 -3.65
N SER A 67 14.08 15.27 -3.31
CA SER A 67 12.97 15.68 -2.46
C SER A 67 13.47 16.18 -1.09
N LYS A 68 14.37 15.43 -0.44
CA LYS A 68 15.01 15.87 0.80
C LYS A 68 15.70 17.23 0.66
N ARG A 69 16.50 17.42 -0.40
CA ARG A 69 17.24 18.67 -0.61
C ARG A 69 16.30 19.87 -0.82
N VAL A 70 15.24 19.69 -1.59
CA VAL A 70 14.23 20.74 -1.80
C VAL A 70 13.54 21.09 -0.49
N PHE A 71 13.14 20.09 0.29
CA PHE A 71 12.49 20.30 1.57
C PHE A 71 13.40 21.01 2.59
N GLU A 72 14.68 20.64 2.68
CA GLU A 72 15.63 21.32 3.58
C GLU A 72 15.94 22.76 3.13
N ALA A 73 15.91 23.04 1.82
CA ALA A 73 16.18 24.37 1.28
C ALA A 73 14.99 25.33 1.44
N THR A 74 13.77 24.86 1.20
CA THR A 74 12.57 25.73 1.12
C THR A 74 11.64 25.54 2.32
N GLY A 75 11.71 24.40 3.01
CA GLY A 75 10.70 23.98 3.99
C GLY A 75 9.34 23.63 3.37
N GLU A 76 9.20 23.74 2.05
CA GLU A 76 7.99 23.44 1.31
C GLU A 76 7.94 21.96 0.92
N ILE A 77 6.78 21.36 1.17
CA ILE A 77 6.43 20.03 0.66
C ILE A 77 6.11 20.16 -0.84
N PRO A 78 6.59 19.23 -1.70
CA PRO A 78 6.31 19.26 -3.13
C PRO A 78 4.81 19.39 -3.44
N LYS A 79 4.47 20.15 -4.48
CA LYS A 79 3.08 20.47 -4.88
C LYS A 79 2.23 19.23 -5.16
N GLU A 80 2.85 18.12 -5.57
CA GLU A 80 2.17 16.84 -5.78
C GLU A 80 1.68 16.18 -4.48
N GLU A 81 2.30 16.47 -3.33
CA GLU A 81 1.85 16.00 -2.02
C GLU A 81 0.91 17.00 -1.32
N ALA A 82 0.78 18.22 -1.82
CA ALA A 82 -0.10 19.23 -1.24
C ALA A 82 -1.58 18.93 -1.51
N LEU A 83 -2.40 18.90 -0.45
CA LEU A 83 -3.85 18.79 -0.57
C LEU A 83 -4.44 20.05 -1.21
N LYS A 84 -4.97 19.91 -2.43
CA LYS A 84 -5.59 21.02 -3.15
C LYS A 84 -7.08 21.11 -2.86
N ILE A 85 -7.49 22.12 -2.09
CA ILE A 85 -8.91 22.43 -1.87
C ILE A 85 -9.47 23.07 -3.15
N HIS A 86 -10.35 22.35 -3.84
CA HIS A 86 -11.06 22.89 -5.00
C HIS A 86 -12.30 23.64 -4.55
N ASN A 87 -12.32 24.96 -4.71
CA ASN A 87 -13.54 25.74 -4.55
C ASN A 87 -14.37 25.60 -5.83
N PRO A 88 -15.52 24.89 -5.82
CA PRO A 88 -16.39 24.87 -6.98
C PRO A 88 -16.83 26.31 -7.29
N LYS A 89 -16.60 26.79 -8.52
CA LYS A 89 -17.28 27.99 -9.02
C LYS A 89 -18.79 27.78 -8.84
N LYS A 90 -19.50 28.86 -8.48
CA LYS A 90 -20.92 28.93 -8.06
C LYS A 90 -21.97 28.26 -8.98
N HIS A 91 -21.57 27.58 -10.04
CA HIS A 91 -22.42 26.90 -11.03
C HIS A 91 -21.96 25.48 -11.39
N ALA A 92 -21.18 24.82 -10.53
CA ALA A 92 -20.91 23.39 -10.72
C ALA A 92 -22.21 22.60 -10.49
N ARG A 93 -22.89 22.27 -11.58
CA ARG A 93 -24.00 21.32 -11.61
C ARG A 93 -23.49 20.01 -11.00
N SER A 94 -24.13 19.51 -9.94
CA SER A 94 -23.78 18.23 -9.34
C SER A 94 -23.57 17.19 -10.45
N PRO A 95 -22.47 16.41 -10.41
CA PRO A 95 -22.31 15.30 -11.33
C PRO A 95 -23.55 14.43 -11.23
N LEU A 96 -24.28 14.31 -12.33
CA LEU A 96 -25.40 13.38 -12.41
C LEU A 96 -24.78 12.00 -12.27
N THR A 97 -24.98 11.36 -11.13
CA THR A 97 -24.65 9.96 -10.95
C THR A 97 -25.55 9.17 -11.88
N THR A 98 -25.09 8.91 -13.10
CA THR A 98 -25.70 7.92 -13.96
C THR A 98 -25.46 6.58 -13.28
N THR A 99 -26.52 6.03 -12.67
CA THR A 99 -26.53 4.66 -12.18
C THR A 99 -26.34 3.75 -13.38
N GLN A 100 -25.09 3.51 -13.77
CA GLN A 100 -24.80 2.48 -14.75
C GLN A 100 -25.23 1.16 -14.13
N LYS A 101 -26.21 0.51 -14.76
CA LYS A 101 -26.60 -0.85 -14.37
C LYS A 101 -25.34 -1.71 -14.35
N PRO A 102 -25.13 -2.55 -13.31
CA PRO A 102 -23.97 -3.41 -13.27
C PRO A 102 -23.92 -4.26 -14.54
N PRO A 103 -22.75 -4.40 -15.20
CA PRO A 103 -22.62 -5.30 -16.33
C PRO A 103 -22.99 -6.72 -15.87
N ARG A 104 -23.89 -7.36 -16.63
CA ARG A 104 -24.34 -8.73 -16.35
C ARG A 104 -23.12 -9.64 -16.31
N LYS A 105 -22.91 -10.33 -15.18
CA LYS A 105 -21.85 -11.33 -15.03
C LYS A 105 -21.98 -12.38 -16.15
N PRO A 106 -20.91 -12.73 -16.88
CA PRO A 106 -20.94 -13.86 -17.80
C PRO A 106 -21.22 -15.14 -17.02
N LYS A 107 -22.11 -15.99 -17.55
CA LYS A 107 -22.41 -17.31 -16.97
C LYS A 107 -21.12 -18.13 -16.99
N LYS A 108 -20.64 -18.58 -15.82
CA LYS A 108 -19.52 -19.52 -15.74
C LYS A 108 -19.92 -20.83 -16.44
N PRO A 109 -19.05 -21.44 -17.26
CA PRO A 109 -19.27 -22.82 -17.70
C PRO A 109 -19.32 -23.74 -16.48
N LYS A 110 -20.20 -24.74 -16.52
CA LYS A 110 -20.35 -25.74 -15.46
C LYS A 110 -19.03 -26.48 -15.28
N GLN A 111 -18.39 -26.32 -14.13
CA GLN A 111 -17.26 -27.13 -13.72
C GLN A 111 -17.79 -28.56 -13.45
N SER A 112 -17.34 -29.55 -14.24
CA SER A 112 -17.88 -30.91 -14.18
C SER A 112 -17.34 -31.76 -13.04
N HIS A 113 -16.38 -31.26 -12.25
CA HIS A 113 -15.79 -32.02 -11.14
C HIS A 113 -15.56 -31.14 -9.90
N PRO A 114 -15.94 -31.61 -8.70
CA PRO A 114 -15.63 -30.91 -7.46
C PRO A 114 -14.10 -30.89 -7.25
N PRO A 115 -13.56 -29.83 -6.63
CA PRO A 115 -12.15 -29.82 -6.24
C PRO A 115 -11.91 -30.92 -5.18
N ILE A 116 -10.91 -31.76 -5.42
CA ILE A 116 -10.42 -32.74 -4.43
C ILE A 116 -9.61 -31.96 -3.39
N ALA A 117 -10.06 -32.00 -2.14
CA ALA A 117 -9.27 -31.50 -1.02
C ALA A 117 -8.14 -32.50 -0.71
N VAL A 118 -6.89 -32.05 -0.74
CA VAL A 118 -5.74 -32.80 -0.24
C VAL A 118 -5.56 -32.47 1.25
N ASN A 119 -5.76 -33.46 2.13
CA ASN A 119 -5.42 -33.34 3.54
C ASN A 119 -3.91 -33.53 3.71
N LEU A 120 -3.20 -32.46 4.08
CA LEU A 120 -1.74 -32.45 4.30
C LEU A 120 -1.36 -32.79 5.76
N LEU A 121 -2.15 -33.63 6.42
CA LEU A 121 -2.00 -33.94 7.84
C LEU A 121 -1.97 -35.46 8.06
N GLU A 122 -1.05 -36.11 7.35
CA GLU A 122 -0.53 -37.42 7.76
C GLU A 122 0.99 -37.27 7.81
N THR A 123 1.49 -36.81 8.96
CA THR A 123 2.88 -37.02 9.30
C THR A 123 2.95 -38.45 9.81
N ASP A 124 3.51 -39.33 8.98
CA ASP A 124 3.79 -40.70 9.34
C ASP A 124 4.54 -40.76 10.67
N SER A 125 3.94 -41.54 11.56
CA SER A 125 4.57 -42.09 12.74
C SER A 125 5.79 -42.91 12.36
N SER A 126 6.77 -42.91 13.27
CA SER A 126 7.90 -43.84 13.37
C SER A 126 9.16 -43.48 12.59
N HIS A 127 10.11 -42.83 13.30
CA HIS A 127 11.37 -43.51 13.62
C HIS A 127 12.06 -42.79 14.78
N SER A 128 12.02 -43.39 15.96
CA SER A 128 12.90 -43.08 17.08
C SER A 128 14.09 -44.04 17.03
N PRO A 129 15.34 -43.59 17.05
CA PRO A 129 16.44 -44.42 17.49
C PRO A 129 16.85 -44.01 18.91
N GLU A 130 16.62 -44.92 19.85
CA GLU A 130 17.33 -44.99 21.13
C GLU A 130 18.83 -45.23 20.86
N PRO A 131 19.76 -44.75 21.70
CA PRO A 131 21.19 -44.99 21.50
C PRO A 131 21.60 -46.28 22.23
N ASP A 132 22.41 -47.13 21.59
CA ASP A 132 23.50 -47.79 22.30
C ASP A 132 24.50 -48.53 21.39
N GLU A 133 25.75 -48.37 21.81
CA GLU A 133 26.89 -49.28 21.78
C GLU A 133 27.61 -49.70 20.48
N GLU A 134 28.93 -49.44 20.54
CA GLU A 134 30.08 -50.17 19.98
C GLU A 134 29.89 -51.01 18.71
N GLN A 135 30.67 -50.66 17.68
CA GLN A 135 31.63 -51.60 17.11
C GLN A 135 32.69 -50.92 16.24
N THR A 136 33.90 -50.90 16.80
CA THR A 136 35.21 -51.02 16.15
C THR A 136 35.19 -51.62 14.75
N ILE A 137 35.71 -50.88 13.76
CA ILE A 137 36.66 -51.44 12.78
C ILE A 137 37.62 -50.34 12.33
N VAL A 138 38.87 -50.40 12.81
CA VAL A 138 40.02 -49.75 12.17
C VAL A 138 40.68 -50.81 11.29
N SER A 139 41.06 -50.47 10.06
CA SER A 139 42.31 -50.96 9.46
C SER A 139 42.58 -50.38 8.06
N PRO A 140 43.85 -50.42 7.62
CA PRO A 140 44.49 -49.42 6.76
C PRO A 140 44.34 -49.63 5.24
#